data_AF-A0A0W1F1R8-F1
#
_entry.id   AF-A0A0W1F1R8-F1
#
_cell.length_a   1.000
_cell.length_b   1.000
_cell.length_c   1.000
_cell.angle_alpha   90.00
_cell.angle_beta   90.00
_cell.angle_gamma   90.00
#
_symmetry.space_group_name_H-M   'P 1'
#
loop_
_entity.id
_entity.type
_entity.pdbx_description
1 polymer ?
#
loop_
_entity_poly.entity_id
_entity_poly.type
_entity_poly.pdbx_seq_one_letter_code
_entity_poly.pdbx_strand_id
1 'polypeptide(L)'
;MLGSGALERLDNPQAYLSRITRNLLIDRVRRKQRGCPIFFPLDEDRIPPAPPEQTRRIEAIDLQRLYRRTVRAMPPKTRRVFVMHRVHRLTYKQIAAELGVCIQTVDYHMMRGLALCRAAIAAQW
;
A
#
# COMPACT_ATOMS: atom_id res chain seq x y z
N MET A 1 -5.21 10.19 -19.81
CA MET A 1 -6.28 9.45 -20.49
C MET A 1 -5.63 8.48 -21.47
N LEU A 2 -5.52 7.20 -21.13
CA LEU A 2 -5.13 6.16 -22.08
C LEU A 2 -6.30 5.18 -22.15
N GLY A 3 -6.87 5.10 -23.34
CA GLY A 3 -8.22 4.64 -23.62
C GLY A 3 -8.43 3.14 -23.46
N SER A 4 -9.60 2.81 -22.95
CA SER A 4 -10.17 1.48 -22.77
C SER A 4 -10.41 0.71 -24.08
N GLY A 5 -10.14 1.28 -25.25
CA GLY A 5 -10.40 0.67 -26.56
C GLY A 5 -9.25 -0.13 -27.20
N ALA A 6 -8.09 -0.24 -26.53
CA ALA A 6 -6.96 -1.03 -27.04
C ALA A 6 -6.95 -2.49 -26.55
N LEU A 7 -7.69 -2.79 -25.47
CA LEU A 7 -7.74 -4.13 -24.87
C LEU A 7 -8.78 -5.05 -25.54
N GLU A 8 -9.75 -4.50 -26.25
CA GLU A 8 -10.80 -5.27 -26.96
C GLU A 8 -10.32 -5.89 -28.28
N ARG A 9 -9.18 -5.44 -28.82
CA ARG A 9 -8.60 -5.96 -30.08
C ARG A 9 -7.52 -7.03 -29.90
N LEU A 10 -7.29 -7.47 -28.66
CA LEU A 10 -6.25 -8.46 -28.34
C LEU A 10 -6.92 -9.79 -27.99
N ASP A 11 -6.64 -10.83 -28.79
CA ASP A 11 -7.18 -12.19 -28.61
C ASP A 11 -6.91 -12.81 -27.22
N ASN A 12 -6.01 -12.23 -26.42
CA ASN A 12 -5.81 -12.64 -25.02
C ASN A 12 -5.20 -11.51 -24.16
N PRO A 13 -6.03 -10.63 -23.55
CA PRO A 13 -5.56 -9.51 -22.75
C PRO A 13 -4.86 -9.97 -21.44
N GLN A 14 -5.21 -11.15 -20.92
CA GLN A 14 -4.61 -11.71 -19.71
C GLN A 14 -3.17 -12.19 -19.97
N ALA A 15 -2.91 -12.82 -21.12
CA ALA A 15 -1.56 -13.19 -21.53
C ALA A 15 -0.69 -11.95 -21.79
N TYR A 16 -1.27 -10.90 -22.37
CA TYR A 16 -0.57 -9.64 -22.59
C TYR A 16 -0.22 -8.93 -21.28
N LEU A 17 -1.16 -8.86 -20.33
CA LEU A 17 -0.92 -8.30 -18.99
C LEU A 17 0.14 -9.10 -18.22
N SER A 18 0.09 -10.42 -18.31
CA SER A 18 1.06 -11.34 -17.69
C SER A 18 2.45 -11.17 -18.29
N ARG A 19 2.54 -10.92 -19.60
CA ARG A 19 3.80 -10.64 -20.30
C ARG A 19 4.36 -9.28 -19.89
N ILE A 20 3.53 -8.24 -19.81
CA ILE A 20 3.95 -6.90 -19.34
C ILE A 20 4.47 -6.98 -17.90
N THR A 21 3.73 -7.63 -17.00
CA THR A 21 4.14 -7.75 -15.59
C THR A 21 5.40 -8.59 -15.42
N ARG A 22 5.55 -9.69 -16.17
CA ARG A 22 6.78 -10.50 -16.18
C ARG A 22 7.98 -9.71 -16.71
N ASN A 23 7.82 -8.97 -17.80
CA ASN A 23 8.89 -8.14 -18.37
C ASN A 23 9.32 -7.04 -17.39
N LEU A 24 8.36 -6.36 -16.73
CA LEU A 24 8.66 -5.36 -15.71
C LEU A 24 9.39 -5.94 -14.51
N LEU A 25 9.04 -7.16 -14.09
CA LEU A 25 9.71 -7.86 -13.00
C LEU A 25 11.16 -8.23 -13.38
N ILE A 26 11.35 -8.77 -14.58
CA ILE A 26 12.67 -9.12 -15.13
C ILE A 26 13.53 -7.87 -15.29
N ASP A 27 12.99 -6.77 -15.82
CA ASP A 27 13.70 -5.51 -15.98
C ASP A 27 14.09 -4.88 -14.64
N ARG A 28 13.25 -5.07 -13.61
CA ARG A 28 13.57 -4.63 -12.25
C ARG A 28 14.71 -5.46 -11.64
N VAL A 29 14.74 -6.77 -11.88
CA VAL A 29 15.84 -7.64 -11.44
C VAL A 29 17.12 -7.39 -12.24
N ARG A 30 17.03 -7.15 -13.56
CA ARG A 30 18.18 -6.79 -14.41
C ARG A 30 18.77 -5.43 -14.04
N ARG A 31 17.94 -4.42 -13.75
CA ARG A 31 18.43 -3.13 -13.22
C ARG A 31 19.12 -3.28 -11.87
N LYS A 32 18.65 -4.21 -11.02
CA LYS A 32 19.31 -4.57 -9.76
C LYS A 32 20.67 -5.26 -9.96
N GLN A 33 20.87 -6.00 -11.05
CA GLN A 33 22.13 -6.69 -11.36
C GLN A 33 23.13 -5.81 -12.14
N ARG A 34 22.68 -4.78 -12.87
CA ARG A 34 23.53 -3.86 -13.65
C ARG A 34 24.07 -2.68 -12.84
N GLY A 35 24.27 -2.84 -11.53
CA GLY A 35 25.12 -1.94 -10.74
C GLY A 35 26.60 -2.08 -11.11
N CYS A 36 26.94 -1.88 -12.39
CA CYS A 36 28.31 -1.74 -12.86
C CYS A 36 28.61 -0.23 -12.90
N PRO A 37 29.73 0.25 -12.34
CA PRO A 37 30.00 1.67 -12.23
C PRO A 37 30.36 2.21 -13.62
N ILE A 38 29.46 3.00 -14.20
CA ILE A 38 29.84 3.90 -15.29
C ILE A 38 30.55 5.06 -14.59
N PHE A 39 31.87 5.14 -14.77
CA PHE A 39 32.69 6.26 -14.30
C PHE A 39 32.25 7.52 -15.05
N PHE A 40 31.40 8.31 -14.40
CA PHE A 40 31.20 9.72 -14.74
C PHE A 40 32.09 10.53 -13.78
N PRO A 41 32.79 11.58 -14.23
CA PRO A 41 33.39 12.54 -13.32
C PRO A 41 32.24 13.15 -12.50
N LEU A 42 32.17 12.77 -11.23
CA LEU A 42 31.16 13.27 -10.29
C LEU A 42 31.63 14.63 -9.79
N ASP A 43 30.93 15.69 -10.18
CA ASP A 43 30.81 16.88 -9.32
C ASP A 43 30.03 16.41 -8.07
N GLU A 44 30.76 16.17 -6.99
CA GLU A 44 30.32 15.41 -5.81
C GLU A 44 29.30 16.16 -4.94
N ASP A 45 28.99 17.43 -5.26
CA ASP A 45 28.20 18.33 -4.40
C ASP A 45 26.70 18.39 -4.70
N ARG A 46 26.17 17.67 -5.69
CA ARG A 46 24.78 17.89 -6.19
C ARG A 46 23.83 16.70 -6.20
N ILE A 47 24.26 15.52 -5.74
CA ILE A 47 23.37 14.36 -5.64
C ILE A 47 22.98 14.16 -4.18
N PRO A 48 21.74 14.52 -3.77
CA PRO A 48 21.28 14.17 -2.44
C PRO A 48 21.32 12.64 -2.31
N PRO A 49 21.84 12.08 -1.20
CA PRO A 49 21.94 10.64 -1.04
C PRO A 49 20.52 10.06 -1.06
N ALA A 50 20.15 9.40 -2.16
CA ALA A 50 18.94 8.61 -2.19
C ALA A 50 19.15 7.44 -1.22
N PRO A 51 18.31 7.27 -0.19
CA PRO A 51 18.49 6.18 0.75
C PRO A 51 18.48 4.86 -0.02
N PRO A 52 19.41 3.93 0.27
CA PRO A 52 19.58 2.72 -0.51
C PRO A 52 18.27 1.95 -0.57
N GLU A 53 17.94 1.37 -1.73
CA GLU A 53 16.66 0.69 -1.99
C GLU A 53 16.34 -0.40 -0.94
N GLN A 54 17.37 -0.94 -0.30
CA GLN A 54 17.27 -1.88 0.82
C GLN A 54 16.62 -1.27 2.07
N THR A 55 16.98 -0.04 2.44
CA THR A 55 16.42 0.68 3.60
C THR A 55 14.92 0.93 3.42
N ARG A 56 14.49 1.39 2.22
CA ARG A 56 13.07 1.58 1.89
C ARG A 56 12.25 0.29 1.97
N ARG A 57 12.84 -0.87 1.63
CA ARG A 57 12.15 -2.17 1.73
C ARG A 57 11.96 -2.60 3.18
N ILE A 58 12.96 -2.38 4.03
CA ILE A 58 12.89 -2.70 5.46
C ILE A 58 11.83 -1.84 6.14
N GLU A 59 11.85 -0.53 5.91
CA GLU A 59 10.84 0.41 6.41
C GLU A 59 9.40 0.01 6.03
N ALA A 60 9.19 -0.42 4.78
CA ALA A 60 7.87 -0.87 4.33
C ALA A 60 7.39 -2.14 5.04
N ILE A 61 8.30 -3.10 5.29
CA ILE A 61 7.99 -4.33 6.02
C ILE A 61 7.63 -4.00 7.48
N ASP A 62 8.40 -3.11 8.12
CA ASP A 62 8.18 -2.72 9.50
C ASP A 62 6.86 -1.95 9.67
N LEU A 63 6.55 -1.04 8.75
CA LEU A 63 5.26 -0.34 8.72
C LEU A 63 4.10 -1.33 8.54
N GLN A 64 4.25 -2.34 7.69
CA GLN A 64 3.22 -3.37 7.51
C GLN A 64 3.03 -4.22 8.78
N ARG A 65 4.11 -4.55 9.48
CA ARG A 65 4.05 -5.27 10.77
C ARG A 65 3.37 -4.42 11.84
N LEU A 66 3.73 -3.14 11.94
CA LEU A 66 3.12 -2.17 12.84
C LEU A 66 1.61 -2.09 12.58
N TYR A 67 1.20 -1.86 11.34
CA TYR A 67 -0.21 -1.81 10.94
C TYR A 67 -0.98 -3.06 11.39
N ARG A 68 -0.44 -4.26 11.11
CA ARG A 68 -1.08 -5.53 11.50
C ARG A 68 -1.22 -5.65 13.02
N ARG A 69 -0.19 -5.28 13.79
CA ARG A 69 -0.22 -5.29 15.26
C ARG A 69 -1.27 -4.32 15.78
N THR A 70 -1.29 -3.09 15.28
CA THR A 70 -2.25 -2.07 15.69
C THR A 70 -3.68 -2.50 15.43
N VAL A 71 -3.99 -2.99 14.22
CA VAL A 71 -5.33 -3.49 13.89
C VAL A 71 -5.75 -4.67 14.78
N ARG A 72 -4.83 -5.58 15.12
CA ARG A 72 -5.12 -6.70 16.04
C ARG A 72 -5.43 -6.23 17.46
N ALA A 73 -4.73 -5.21 17.93
CA ALA A 73 -4.89 -4.64 19.27
C ALA A 73 -6.12 -3.72 19.41
N MET A 74 -6.77 -3.34 18.31
CA MET A 74 -7.99 -2.53 18.37
C MET A 74 -9.11 -3.26 19.14
N PRO A 75 -9.96 -2.51 19.88
CA PRO A 75 -11.16 -3.07 20.50
C PRO A 75 -12.04 -3.81 19.47
N PRO A 76 -12.70 -4.93 19.84
CA PRO A 76 -13.38 -5.80 18.88
C PRO A 76 -14.38 -5.09 17.95
N LYS A 77 -15.22 -4.20 18.51
CA LYS A 77 -16.20 -3.42 17.73
C LYS A 77 -15.53 -2.46 16.74
N THR A 78 -14.52 -1.72 17.20
CA THR A 78 -13.72 -0.82 16.35
C THR A 78 -13.00 -1.60 15.25
N ARG A 79 -12.38 -2.73 15.59
CA ARG A 79 -11.68 -3.59 14.63
C ARG A 79 -12.63 -4.09 13.54
N ARG A 80 -13.82 -4.57 13.92
CA ARG A 80 -14.83 -5.08 12.99
C ARG A 80 -15.24 -4.00 11.98
N VAL A 81 -15.65 -2.82 12.47
CA VAL A 81 -16.01 -1.68 11.61
C VAL A 81 -14.87 -1.26 10.70
N PHE A 82 -13.65 -1.14 11.26
CA PHE A 82 -12.47 -0.71 10.52
C PHE A 82 -12.11 -1.68 9.40
N VAL A 83 -12.16 -2.99 9.65
CA VAL A 83 -11.89 -4.03 8.63
C VAL A 83 -12.98 -4.05 7.56
N MET A 84 -14.26 -3.95 7.92
CA MET A 84 -15.36 -3.84 6.97
C MET A 84 -15.17 -2.69 5.98
N HIS A 85 -14.74 -1.53 6.45
CA HIS A 85 -14.48 -0.39 5.57
C HIS A 85 -13.15 -0.51 4.80
N ARG A 86 -12.03 -0.79 5.49
CA ARG A 86 -10.67 -0.71 4.92
C ARG A 86 -10.21 -1.96 4.18
N VAL A 87 -10.81 -3.12 4.43
CA VAL A 87 -10.48 -4.38 3.74
C VAL A 87 -11.62 -4.76 2.80
N HIS A 88 -12.85 -4.81 3.31
CA HIS A 88 -14.02 -5.20 2.53
C HIS A 88 -14.64 -4.06 1.71
N ARG A 89 -14.11 -2.84 1.80
CA ARG A 89 -14.53 -1.67 1.00
C ARG A 89 -16.01 -1.29 1.18
N LEU A 90 -16.64 -1.69 2.27
CA LEU A 90 -18.04 -1.36 2.56
C LEU A 90 -18.18 0.13 2.90
N THR A 91 -19.27 0.74 2.46
CA THR A 91 -19.64 2.12 2.83
C THR A 91 -20.16 2.16 4.26
N TYR A 92 -20.16 3.34 4.89
CA TYR A 92 -20.67 3.48 6.26
C TYR A 92 -22.15 3.10 6.37
N LYS A 93 -22.94 3.36 5.32
CA LYS A 93 -24.36 2.96 5.24
C LYS A 93 -24.53 1.45 5.25
N GLN A 94 -23.73 0.72 4.48
CA GLN A 94 -23.75 -0.75 4.44
C GLN A 94 -23.33 -1.35 5.78
N ILE A 95 -22.28 -0.80 6.40
CA ILE A 95 -21.80 -1.26 7.72
C ILE A 95 -22.86 -0.99 8.80
N ALA A 96 -23.50 0.19 8.77
CA ALA A 96 -24.57 0.54 9.69
C ALA A 96 -25.75 -0.45 9.59
N ALA A 97 -26.18 -0.76 8.36
CA ALA A 97 -27.24 -1.74 8.10
C ALA A 97 -26.86 -3.15 8.56
N GLU A 98 -25.64 -3.61 8.27
CA GLU A 98 -25.18 -4.96 8.61
C GLU A 98 -24.98 -5.17 10.12
N LEU A 99 -24.61 -4.12 10.86
CA LEU A 99 -24.41 -4.18 12.30
C LEU A 99 -25.63 -3.75 13.12
N GLY A 100 -26.69 -3.24 12.47
CA GLY A 100 -27.87 -2.70 13.15
C GLY A 100 -27.57 -1.47 14.02
N VAL A 101 -26.64 -0.61 13.58
CA VAL A 101 -26.21 0.59 14.31
C VAL A 101 -26.38 1.84 13.45
N CYS A 102 -26.38 3.03 14.07
CA CYS A 102 -26.43 4.28 13.30
C CYS A 102 -25.08 4.58 12.63
N ILE A 103 -25.12 5.37 11.54
CA ILE A 103 -23.94 5.79 10.79
C ILE A 103 -22.94 6.55 11.69
N GLN A 104 -23.43 7.33 12.66
CA GLN A 104 -22.58 8.04 13.63
C GLN A 104 -21.76 7.08 14.50
N THR A 105 -22.31 5.90 14.84
CA THR A 105 -21.58 4.87 15.59
C THR A 105 -20.46 4.26 14.73
N VAL A 106 -20.73 4.05 13.43
CA VAL A 106 -19.70 3.60 12.47
C VAL A 106 -18.58 4.62 12.37
N ASP A 107 -18.93 5.91 12.24
CA ASP A 107 -17.97 7.01 12.16
C ASP A 107 -17.11 7.12 13.42
N TYR A 108 -17.73 7.06 14.62
CA TYR A 108 -17.01 7.01 15.89
C TYR A 108 -15.97 5.87 15.93
N HIS A 109 -16.36 4.66 15.55
CA HIS A 109 -15.43 3.53 15.51
C HIS A 109 -14.33 3.72 14.46
N MET A 110 -14.63 4.32 13.31
CA MET A 110 -13.65 4.63 12.28
C MET A 110 -12.62 5.67 12.74
N MET A 111 -13.07 6.76 13.36
CA MET A 111 -12.20 7.79 13.94
C MET A 111 -11.29 7.19 15.02
N ARG A 112 -11.85 6.38 15.92
CA ARG A 112 -11.06 5.68 16.95
C ARG A 112 -10.00 4.76 16.34
N GLY A 113 -10.34 4.00 15.29
CA GLY A 113 -9.38 3.15 14.59
C GLY A 113 -8.24 3.94 13.94
N LEU A 114 -8.56 5.06 13.29
CA LEU A 114 -7.57 5.95 12.69
C LEU A 114 -6.66 6.62 13.74
N ALA A 115 -7.22 7.01 14.89
CA ALA A 115 -6.45 7.56 16.01
C ALA A 115 -5.42 6.55 16.54
N LEU A 116 -5.81 5.28 16.69
CA LEU A 116 -4.90 4.21 17.10
C LEU A 116 -3.78 3.98 16.09
N CYS A 117 -4.09 4.01 14.79
CA CYS A 117 -3.08 3.92 13.73
C CYS A 117 -2.10 5.11 13.78
N ARG A 118 -2.60 6.34 13.98
CA ARG A 118 -1.75 7.53 14.11
C ARG A 118 -0.83 7.45 15.32
N ALA A 119 -1.37 7.07 16.47
CA ALA A 119 -0.59 6.91 17.70
C ALA A 119 0.51 5.84 17.54
N ALA A 120 0.19 4.71 16.89
CA ALA A 120 1.17 3.66 16.64
C ALA A 120 2.31 4.12 15.72
N ILE A 121 2.00 4.90 14.68
CA ILE A 121 3.04 5.48 13.81
C ILE A 121 3.87 6.49 14.59
N ALA A 122 3.25 7.39 15.35
CA ALA A 122 3.96 8.39 16.15
C ALA A 122 4.88 7.78 17.22
N ALA A 123 4.54 6.62 17.78
CA ALA A 123 5.39 5.93 18.76
C ALA A 123 6.62 5.23 18.16
N GLN A 124 6.74 5.15 16.83
CA GLN A 124 7.86 4.52 16.14
C GLN A 124 8.94 5.53 15.69
N TRP A 125 8.72 6.82 15.93
CA TRP A 125 9.62 7.93 15.62
C TRP A 125 9.78 8.83 16.85
#